data_AF-X1P6S0-F1
#
_entry.id   AF-X1P6S0-F1
#
_cell.length_a   1.000
_cell.length_b   1.000
_cell.length_c   1.000
_cell.angle_alpha   90.00
_cell.angle_beta   90.00
_cell.angle_gamma   90.00
#
_symmetry.space_group_name_H-M   'P 1'
#
loop_
_entity.id
_entity.type
_entity.pdbx_description
1 polymer ?
#
loop_
_entity_poly.entity_id
_entity_poly.type
_entity_poly.pdbx_seq_one_letter_code
_entity_poly.pdbx_strand_id
1 'polypeptide(L)' 'MSLRKLTKNRGSFPSDEALVKLFFLALRNISKKWTLPIRDWKAALTRFTIQFGERIAMN' A
#
# COMPACT_ATOMS: atom_id res chain seq x y z
N MET A 1 3.80 -3.19 12.04
CA MET A 1 5.05 -2.40 11.96
C MET A 1 4.75 -1.23 11.04
N SER A 2 4.97 0.02 11.46
CA SER A 2 4.68 1.21 10.64
C SER A 2 5.98 1.93 10.28
N LEU A 3 5.97 2.72 9.19
CA LEU A 3 7.12 3.51 8.78
C LEU A 3 7.57 4.48 9.89
N ARG A 4 6.63 5.13 10.59
CA ARG A 4 6.93 5.97 11.75
C ARG A 4 7.67 5.22 12.86
N LYS A 5 7.27 3.97 13.16
CA LYS A 5 7.95 3.15 14.18
C LYS A 5 9.37 2.77 13.75
N LEU A 6 9.59 2.62 12.44
CA LEU A 6 10.89 2.26 11.86
C LEU A 6 11.90 3.42 11.91
N THR A 7 11.43 4.66 11.74
CA THR A 7 12.29 5.85 11.77
C THR A 7 12.41 6.48 13.15
N LYS A 8 11.55 6.13 14.12
CA LYS A 8 11.50 6.75 15.47
C LYS A 8 12.87 6.85 16.17
N ASN A 9 13.75 5.88 15.96
CA ASN A 9 15.06 5.82 16.60
C ASN A 9 16.22 6.14 15.64
N ARG A 10 15.96 6.65 14.44
CA ARG A 10 16.98 7.03 13.45
C ARG A 10 16.94 8.54 13.23
N GLY A 11 17.92 9.24 13.81
CA GLY A 11 18.04 10.71 13.73
C GLY A 11 18.54 11.22 12.38
N SER A 12 19.28 10.40 11.62
CA SER A 12 19.74 10.72 10.26
C SER A 12 19.97 9.45 9.44
N PHE A 13 20.04 9.62 8.12
CA PHE A 13 20.39 8.58 7.17
C PHE A 13 21.68 8.96 6.42
N PRO A 14 22.53 7.99 6.06
CA PRO A 14 23.81 8.28 5.39
C PRO A 14 23.63 8.73 3.93
N SER A 15 22.49 8.41 3.31
CA SER A 15 22.08 8.93 2.00
C SER A 15 20.57 8.76 1.79
N ASP A 16 20.04 9.41 0.76
CA ASP A 16 18.64 9.25 0.37
C ASP A 16 18.34 7.82 -0.09
N GLU A 17 19.28 7.15 -0.77
CA GLU A 17 19.09 5.74 -1.17
C GLU A 17 18.98 4.80 0.04
N ALA A 18 19.70 5.09 1.13
CA ALA A 18 19.61 4.31 2.36
C ALA A 18 18.22 4.41 2.99
N LEU A 19 17.62 5.60 2.98
CA LEU A 19 16.24 5.83 3.44
C LEU A 19 15.23 5.09 2.56
N VAL A 20 15.33 5.24 1.24
CA VAL A 20 14.43 4.61 0.27
C VAL A 20 14.49 3.08 0.38
N LYS A 21 15.69 2.49 0.47
CA LYS A 21 15.88 1.04 0.63
C LYS A 21 15.23 0.53 1.91
N LEU A 22 15.37 1.26 3.00
CA LEU A 22 14.72 0.91 4.27
C LEU A 22 13.19 0.90 4.14
N PHE A 23 12.61 1.92 3.51
CA PHE A 23 11.17 2.01 3.30
C PHE A 23 10.67 0.92 2.37
N PHE A 24 11.40 0.62 1.29
CA PHE A 24 11.09 -0.49 0.40
C PHE A 24 11.02 -1.83 1.16
N LEU A 25 12.04 -2.14 1.97
CA LEU A 25 12.06 -3.38 2.75
C LEU A 25 10.93 -3.44 3.77
N ALA A 26 10.62 -2.31 4.41
CA ALA A 26 9.51 -2.22 5.37
C ALA A 26 8.15 -2.43 4.69
N LEU A 27 7.88 -1.74 3.58
CA LEU A 27 6.66 -1.89 2.80
C LEU A 27 6.51 -3.31 2.26
N ARG A 28 7.60 -3.92 1.75
CA ARG A 28 7.62 -5.32 1.31
C ARG A 28 7.27 -6.30 2.43
N ASN A 29 7.64 -6.02 3.67
CA ASN A 29 7.29 -6.88 4.80
C ASN A 29 5.88 -6.61 5.34
N ILE A 30 5.39 -5.36 5.26
CA ILE A 30 4.03 -5.00 5.62
C ILE A 30 3.03 -5.62 4.62
N SER A 31 3.32 -5.54 3.32
CA SER A 31 2.43 -6.02 2.27
C SER A 31 2.19 -7.53 2.34
N LYS A 32 3.16 -8.32 2.83
CA LYS A 32 2.97 -9.75 3.11
C LYS A 32 1.81 -10.05 4.07
N LYS A 33 1.42 -9.08 4.90
CA LYS A 33 0.30 -9.22 5.86
C LYS A 33 -1.02 -8.71 5.30
N TRP A 34 -1.04 -8.10 4.12
CA TRP A 34 -2.26 -7.61 3.46
C TRP A 34 -2.94 -8.75 2.69
N THR A 35 -3.32 -9.79 3.42
CA THR A 35 -3.97 -10.98 2.85
C THR A 35 -5.49 -10.94 2.95
N LEU A 36 -6.03 -10.03 3.76
CA LEU A 36 -7.48 -9.90 3.93
C LEU A 36 -8.10 -9.33 2.65
N PRO A 37 -9.09 -10.01 2.03
CA PRO A 37 -9.81 -9.45 0.90
C PRO A 37 -10.55 -8.18 1.31
N ILE A 38 -10.70 -7.25 0.36
CA ILE A 38 -11.46 -6.03 0.57
C ILE A 38 -12.93 -6.42 0.76
N ARG A 39 -13.52 -6.00 1.90
CA ARG A 39 -14.93 -6.26 2.20
C ARG A 39 -15.82 -5.61 1.15
N ASP A 40 -16.84 -6.35 0.71
CA ASP A 40 -17.84 -5.88 -0.26
C ASP A 40 -17.27 -5.38 -1.59
N TRP A 41 -16.06 -5.85 -1.98
CA TRP A 41 -15.37 -5.39 -3.19
C TRP A 41 -16.23 -5.51 -4.46
N LYS A 42 -17.02 -6.58 -4.59
CA LYS A 42 -17.92 -6.78 -5.73
C LYS A 42 -18.97 -5.68 -5.83
N ALA A 43 -19.60 -5.30 -4.72
CA ALA A 43 -20.61 -4.24 -4.71
C ALA A 43 -19.97 -2.87 -4.99
N ALA A 44 -18.77 -2.62 -4.48
CA ALA A 44 -17.99 -1.43 -4.79
C ALA A 44 -17.63 -1.36 -6.29
N LEU A 45 -17.19 -2.47 -6.87
CA LEU A 45 -16.85 -2.57 -8.29
C LEU A 45 -18.05 -2.24 -9.17
N THR A 46 -19.25 -2.76 -8.87
CA THR A 46 -20.48 -2.41 -9.60
C THR A 46 -20.78 -0.91 -9.57
N ARG A 47 -20.52 -0.22 -8.44
CA ARG A 47 -20.69 1.24 -8.38
C ARG A 47 -19.64 1.96 -9.22
N PHE A 48 -18.39 1.49 -9.18
CA PHE A 48 -17.32 2.06 -9.98
C PHE A 48 -17.56 1.91 -11.48
N THR A 49 -18.07 0.76 -11.93
CA THR A 49 -18.38 0.54 -13.35
C THR A 49 -19.50 1.48 -13.82
N ILE A 50 -20.49 1.79 -12.99
CA ILE A 50 -21.54 2.78 -13.32
C ILE A 50 -20.95 4.20 -13.36
N GLN A 51 -20.15 4.57 -12.36
CA GLN A 51 -19.62 5.92 -12.21
C GLN A 51 -18.55 6.27 -13.27
N PHE A 52 -17.74 5.29 -13.66
CA PHE A 52 -16.58 5.51 -14.53
C PHE A 52 -16.72 4.84 -15.91
N GLY A 53 -17.86 4.20 -16.18
CA GLY A 53 -18.21 3.61 -17.47
C GLY A 53 -17.12 2.68 -17.98
N GLU A 54 -16.68 2.92 -19.22
CA GLU A 54 -15.69 2.08 -19.92
C GLU A 54 -14.28 2.10 -19.30
N ARG A 55 -13.99 3.01 -18.38
CA ARG A 55 -12.66 3.04 -17.71
C ARG A 55 -12.47 1.88 -16.74
N ILE A 56 -13.56 1.30 -16.24
CA ILE A 56 -13.55 0.19 -15.30
C ILE A 56 -14.56 -0.85 -15.78
N ALA A 57 -14.06 -1.91 -16.42
CA ALA A 57 -14.87 -3.05 -16.84
C ALA A 57 -14.97 -4.10 -15.73
N MET A 58 -16.12 -4.76 -15.63
CA MET A 58 -16.21 -6.04 -14.90
C MET A 58 -15.72 -7.14 -15.84
N ASN A 59 -14.54 -7.68 -15.54
CA ASN A 59 -13.98 -8.85 -16.22
C ASN A 59 -14.67 -10.13 -15.72
#